data_AF-A0AAW1M6H0-F1
#
_entry.id   AF-A0AAW1M6H0-F1
#
_cell.length_a   1.000
_cell.length_b   1.000
_cell.length_c   1.000
_cell.angle_alpha   90.00
_cell.angle_beta   90.00
_cell.angle_gamma   90.00
#
_symmetry.space_group_name_H-M   'P 1'
#
loop_
_entity.id
_entity.type
_entity.pdbx_description
1 polymer ?
#
loop_
_entity_poly.entity_id
_entity_poly.type
_entity_poly.pdbx_seq_one_letter_code
_entity_poly.pdbx_strand_id
1 'polypeptide(L)'
;GERLREALHQQKNQQIALLFNEYHSKTLELLRKKEQELEKLKEKTKLLEEYLKKKQDEVQLWQIVAREKEEMIMELCKFVSEKDDDRNDDAESVCDCESLNNARRDQECKWCNREEMCVVFLPCRHVCCCKQCELLLEFCPVCQSVKQGCLEILLS
;
A
#
# COMPACT_ATOMS: atom_id res chain seq x y z
N GLY A 1 -28.59 -16.65 75.06
CA GLY A 1 -28.63 -15.44 74.22
C GLY A 1 -27.35 -15.24 73.43
N GLU A 2 -26.20 -15.15 74.10
CA GLU A 2 -24.91 -14.80 73.47
C GLU A 2 -24.36 -15.85 72.51
N ARG A 3 -24.34 -17.13 72.90
CA ARG A 3 -23.86 -18.23 72.02
C ARG A 3 -24.57 -18.29 70.68
N LEU A 4 -25.87 -17.97 70.65
CA LEU A 4 -26.65 -17.91 69.41
C LEU A 4 -26.23 -16.71 68.54
N ARG A 5 -25.93 -15.56 69.14
CA ARG A 5 -25.43 -14.38 68.43
C ARG A 5 -24.04 -14.62 67.83
N GLU A 6 -23.16 -15.27 68.59
CA GLU A 6 -21.81 -15.63 68.14
C GLU A 6 -21.88 -16.61 66.95
N ALA A 7 -22.70 -17.66 67.04
CA ALA A 7 -22.88 -18.61 65.95
C ALA A 7 -23.43 -17.93 64.68
N LEU A 8 -24.40 -17.03 64.82
CA LEU A 8 -24.96 -16.27 63.70
C LEU A 8 -23.91 -15.33 63.06
N HIS A 9 -23.10 -14.67 63.89
CA HIS A 9 -22.03 -13.80 63.43
C HIS A 9 -20.94 -14.60 62.69
N GLN A 10 -20.57 -15.77 63.22
CA GLN A 10 -19.60 -16.66 62.59
C GLN A 10 -20.11 -17.19 61.24
N GLN A 11 -21.38 -17.60 61.16
CA GLN A 11 -22.01 -18.05 59.92
C GLN A 11 -22.04 -16.93 58.86
N LYS A 12 -22.39 -15.70 59.28
CA LYS A 12 -22.39 -14.53 58.39
C LYS A 12 -20.98 -14.26 57.84
N ASN A 13 -19.96 -14.26 58.70
CA ASN A 13 -18.58 -14.03 58.27
C ASN A 13 -18.07 -15.13 57.33
N GLN A 14 -18.46 -16.39 57.57
CA GLN A 14 -18.14 -17.50 56.68
C GLN A 14 -18.78 -17.32 55.29
N GLN A 15 -20.05 -16.93 55.23
CA GLN A 15 -20.74 -16.68 53.95
C GLN A 15 -20.10 -15.52 53.17
N ILE A 16 -19.75 -14.42 53.86
CA ILE A 16 -19.07 -13.28 53.25
C ILE A 16 -17.71 -13.70 52.70
N ALA A 17 -16.93 -14.47 53.46
CA ALA A 17 -15.61 -14.94 53.03
C ALA A 17 -15.70 -15.85 51.79
N LEU A 18 -16.68 -16.75 51.73
CA LEU A 18 -16.89 -17.64 50.58
C LEU A 18 -17.23 -16.85 49.32
N LEU A 19 -18.20 -15.94 49.39
CA LEU A 19 -18.60 -15.08 48.27
C LEU A 19 -17.44 -14.20 47.80
N PHE A 20 -16.70 -13.60 48.75
CA PHE A 20 -15.54 -12.79 48.44
C PHE A 20 -14.45 -13.60 47.71
N ASN A 21 -14.11 -14.78 48.21
CA ASN A 21 -13.10 -15.64 47.60
C ASN A 21 -13.50 -16.10 46.19
N GLU A 22 -14.77 -16.44 45.98
CA GLU A 22 -15.27 -16.81 44.65
C GLU A 22 -15.15 -15.64 43.67
N TYR A 23 -15.61 -14.45 44.06
CA TYR A 23 -15.51 -13.25 43.25
C TYR A 23 -14.05 -12.86 42.97
N HIS A 24 -13.20 -12.92 43.99
CA HIS A 24 -11.78 -12.64 43.90
C HIS A 24 -11.08 -13.62 42.93
N SER A 25 -11.37 -14.92 43.02
CA SER A 25 -10.83 -15.93 42.11
C SER A 25 -11.22 -15.65 40.65
N LYS A 26 -12.52 -15.41 40.41
CA LYS A 26 -13.03 -15.09 39.06
C LYS A 26 -12.40 -13.81 38.50
N THR A 27 -12.23 -12.80 39.33
CA THR A 27 -11.63 -11.52 38.95
C THR A 27 -10.16 -11.70 38.57
N LEU A 28 -9.39 -12.43 39.38
CA LEU A 28 -7.99 -12.74 39.08
C LEU A 28 -7.81 -13.55 37.80
N GLU A 29 -8.67 -14.55 37.57
CA GLU A 29 -8.62 -15.34 36.34
C GLU A 29 -8.88 -14.49 35.09
N LEU A 30 -9.87 -13.58 35.15
CA LEU A 30 -10.17 -12.69 34.05
C LEU A 30 -9.03 -11.69 33.79
N LEU A 31 -8.46 -11.10 34.86
CA LEU A 31 -7.31 -10.22 34.76
C LEU A 31 -6.12 -10.92 34.10
N ARG A 32 -5.78 -12.14 34.57
CA ARG A 32 -4.70 -12.93 33.99
C ARG A 32 -4.93 -13.25 32.51
N LYS A 33 -6.17 -13.58 32.11
CA LYS A 33 -6.51 -13.81 30.70
C LYS A 33 -6.29 -12.53 29.88
N LYS A 34 -6.70 -11.37 30.40
CA LYS A 34 -6.52 -10.08 29.73
C LYS A 34 -5.05 -9.68 29.64
N GLU A 35 -4.25 -9.92 30.67
CA GLU A 35 -2.80 -9.70 30.63
C GLU A 35 -2.13 -10.55 29.55
N GLN A 36 -2.51 -11.82 29.42
CA GLN A 36 -2.01 -12.70 28.36
C GLN A 36 -2.42 -12.25 26.96
N GLU A 37 -3.67 -11.79 26.78
CA GLU A 37 -4.13 -11.20 25.52
C GLU A 37 -3.33 -9.94 25.18
N LEU A 38 -3.12 -9.05 26.15
CA LEU A 38 -2.32 -7.84 25.98
C LEU A 38 -0.88 -8.16 25.60
N GLU A 39 -0.26 -9.16 26.22
CA GLU A 39 1.12 -9.54 25.90
C GLU A 39 1.26 -10.05 24.47
N LYS A 40 0.34 -10.94 24.04
CA LYS A 40 0.31 -11.42 22.65
C LYS A 40 0.13 -10.28 21.64
N LEU A 41 -0.73 -9.31 21.96
CA LEU A 41 -0.93 -8.14 21.11
C LEU A 41 0.32 -7.26 21.06
N LYS A 42 1.00 -7.03 22.18
CA LYS A 42 2.27 -6.30 22.22
C LYS A 42 3.36 -6.97 21.39
N GLU A 43 3.53 -8.28 21.52
CA GLU A 43 4.47 -9.06 20.72
C GLU A 43 4.17 -8.91 19.22
N LYS A 44 2.90 -9.04 18.84
CA LYS A 44 2.48 -8.87 17.45
C LYS A 44 2.72 -7.45 16.94
N THR A 45 2.40 -6.43 17.73
CA THR A 45 2.66 -5.03 17.38
C THR A 45 4.15 -4.81 17.15
N LYS A 46 5.00 -5.27 18.07
CA LYS A 46 6.46 -5.16 17.94
C LYS A 46 6.98 -5.82 16.65
N LEU A 47 6.53 -7.02 16.34
CA LEU A 47 6.92 -7.72 15.10
C LEU A 47 6.52 -6.95 13.84
N LEU A 48 5.31 -6.36 13.84
CA LEU A 48 4.83 -5.57 12.71
C LEU A 48 5.60 -4.26 12.56
N GLU A 49 5.95 -3.60 13.66
CA GLU A 49 6.78 -2.39 13.65
C GLU A 49 8.18 -2.68 13.11
N GLU A 50 8.82 -3.78 13.52
CA GLU A 50 10.12 -4.21 13.00
C GLU A 50 10.06 -4.52 11.49
N TYR A 51 9.00 -5.19 11.04
CA TYR A 51 8.80 -5.48 9.63
C TYR A 51 8.59 -4.22 8.79
N LEU A 52 7.77 -3.28 9.27
CA LEU A 52 7.54 -2.00 8.60
C LEU A 52 8.84 -1.20 8.50
N LYS A 53 9.61 -1.12 9.59
CA LYS A 53 10.91 -0.45 9.60
C LYS A 53 11.85 -1.04 8.54
N LYS A 54 11.98 -2.36 8.48
CA LYS A 54 12.79 -3.03 7.45
C LYS A 54 12.35 -2.64 6.03
N LYS A 55 11.04 -2.60 5.78
CA LYS A 55 10.52 -2.20 4.46
C LYS A 55 10.76 -0.73 4.15
N GLN A 56 10.68 0.15 5.14
CA GLN A 56 11.03 1.55 4.98
C GLN A 56 12.52 1.72 4.65
N ASP A 57 13.40 1.00 5.35
CA ASP A 57 14.84 1.02 5.10
C ASP A 57 15.16 0.51 3.68
N GLU A 58 14.51 -0.55 3.21
CA GLU A 58 14.63 -1.05 1.83
C GLU A 58 14.24 0.03 0.81
N VAL A 59 13.11 0.72 1.01
CA VAL A 59 12.67 1.79 0.11
C VAL A 59 13.66 2.96 0.10
N GLN A 60 14.12 3.40 1.27
CA GLN A 60 15.10 4.50 1.37
C GLN A 60 16.41 4.14 0.67
N LEU A 61 16.89 2.91 0.83
CA LEU A 61 18.09 2.43 0.13
C LEU A 61 17.91 2.52 -1.38
N TRP A 62 16.79 2.00 -1.91
CA TRP A 62 16.52 2.05 -3.34
C TRP A 62 16.35 3.48 -3.87
N GLN A 63 15.77 4.39 -3.07
CA GLN A 63 15.67 5.81 -3.43
C GLN A 63 17.03 6.49 -3.56
N ILE A 64 17.98 6.17 -2.67
CA ILE A 64 19.36 6.69 -2.76
C ILE A 64 20.01 6.18 -4.05
N VAL A 65 19.93 4.87 -4.29
CA VAL A 65 20.51 4.27 -5.51
C VAL A 65 19.90 4.88 -6.77
N ALA A 66 18.58 5.05 -6.83
CA ALA A 66 17.92 5.67 -7.97
C ALA A 66 18.42 7.09 -8.22
N ARG A 67 18.54 7.90 -7.17
CA ARG A 67 19.03 9.28 -7.27
C ARG A 67 20.45 9.37 -7.82
N GLU A 68 21.37 8.55 -7.29
CA GLU A 68 22.76 8.52 -7.80
C GLU A 68 22.81 8.14 -9.28
N LYS A 69 21.93 7.23 -9.72
CA LYS A 69 21.81 6.85 -11.14
C LYS A 69 21.23 7.98 -11.99
N GLU A 70 20.22 8.68 -11.49
CA GLU A 70 19.64 9.85 -12.15
C GLU A 70 20.66 10.97 -12.31
N GLU A 71 21.45 11.27 -11.27
CA GLU A 71 22.55 12.26 -11.33
C GLU A 71 23.59 11.90 -12.38
N MET A 72 24.05 10.64 -12.40
CA MET A 72 24.98 10.14 -13.40
C MET A 72 24.42 10.23 -14.83
N ILE A 73 23.13 9.93 -15.02
CA ILE A 73 22.46 10.07 -16.31
C ILE A 73 22.42 11.54 -16.73
N MET A 74 22.05 12.46 -15.82
CA MET A 74 22.02 13.89 -16.12
C MET A 74 23.41 14.41 -16.54
N GLU A 75 24.47 14.02 -15.86
CA GLU A 75 25.85 14.38 -16.22
C GLU A 75 26.23 13.85 -17.60
N LEU A 76 25.89 12.60 -17.91
CA LEU A 76 26.15 12.01 -19.22
C LEU A 76 25.34 12.70 -20.33
N CYS A 77 24.06 12.97 -20.11
CA CYS A 77 23.21 13.69 -21.05
C CYS A 77 23.78 15.06 -21.38
N LYS A 78 24.25 15.80 -20.36
CA LYS A 78 24.91 17.09 -20.56
C LYS A 78 26.13 16.98 -21.48
N PHE A 79 26.98 15.97 -21.28
CA PHE A 79 28.17 15.77 -22.11
C PHE A 79 27.85 15.40 -23.57
N VAL A 80 26.74 14.69 -23.81
CA VAL A 80 26.28 14.38 -25.17
C VAL A 80 25.79 15.65 -25.86
N SER A 81 24.97 16.47 -25.18
CA SER A 81 24.47 17.74 -25.74
C SER A 81 25.59 18.74 -26.09
N GLU A 82 26.65 18.82 -25.27
CA GLU A 82 27.81 19.70 -25.54
C GLU A 82 28.66 19.24 -26.76
N LYS A 83 28.47 18.02 -27.27
CA LYS A 83 29.22 17.47 -28.42
C LYS A 83 28.47 17.51 -29.75
N ASP A 84 27.20 17.89 -29.75
CA ASP A 84 26.38 18.00 -30.96
C ASP A 84 26.37 19.43 -31.55
N ASP A 85 27.04 20.40 -30.91
CA ASP A 85 27.16 21.79 -31.40
C ASP A 85 28.20 22.02 -32.53
N ASP A 86 28.95 20.99 -32.97
CA ASP A 86 29.97 21.10 -34.05
C ASP A 86 29.58 20.36 -35.35
N ARG A 87 28.29 20.04 -35.54
CA ARG A 87 27.76 19.49 -36.80
C ARG A 87 26.65 20.37 -37.36
N ASN A 88 27.08 21.28 -38.23
CA ASN A 88 26.39 21.89 -39.37
C ASN A 88 24.88 21.62 -39.50
N ASP A 89 24.09 22.70 -39.46
CA ASP A 89 22.69 22.81 -39.88
C ASP A 89 22.37 21.94 -41.11
N ASP A 90 21.58 20.88 -40.91
CA ASP A 90 20.61 20.26 -41.83
C ASP A 90 20.33 18.79 -41.45
N ALA A 91 19.83 18.59 -40.24
CA ALA A 91 18.96 17.47 -39.85
C ALA A 91 18.29 17.90 -38.55
N GLU A 92 16.96 17.81 -38.46
CA GLU A 92 16.20 18.11 -37.24
C GLU A 92 16.79 17.35 -36.03
N SER A 93 17.71 18.01 -35.33
CA SER A 93 18.28 17.53 -34.08
C SER A 93 17.31 17.98 -32.99
N VAL A 94 16.37 17.08 -32.72
CA VAL A 94 15.38 17.21 -31.64
C VAL A 94 16.12 17.16 -30.31
N CYS A 95 16.50 18.34 -29.82
CA CYS A 95 16.85 18.54 -28.43
C CYS A 95 16.14 19.80 -27.95
N ASP A 96 14.86 19.62 -27.57
CA ASP A 96 14.23 20.11 -26.32
C ASP A 96 12.69 20.25 -26.52
N CYS A 97 11.93 19.15 -26.33
CA CYS A 97 10.49 19.16 -25.97
C CYS A 97 9.82 17.75 -25.95
N GLU A 98 10.54 16.65 -26.18
CA GLU A 98 9.90 15.32 -26.23
C GLU A 98 9.26 14.88 -24.90
N SER A 99 9.68 15.42 -23.75
CA SER A 99 9.07 15.08 -22.46
C SER A 99 7.60 15.50 -22.35
N LEU A 100 7.18 16.56 -23.05
CA LEU A 100 5.76 16.98 -23.08
C LEU A 100 4.96 16.27 -24.18
N ASN A 101 5.59 15.88 -25.29
CA ASN A 101 4.93 15.16 -26.37
C ASN A 101 4.83 13.64 -26.10
N ASN A 102 5.79 13.03 -25.39
CA ASN A 102 5.72 11.64 -24.97
C ASN A 102 4.75 11.46 -23.80
N ALA A 103 4.64 12.43 -22.89
CA ALA A 103 3.60 12.42 -21.85
C ALA A 103 2.17 12.44 -22.44
N ARG A 104 1.95 13.15 -23.56
CA ARG A 104 0.66 13.15 -24.28
C ARG A 104 0.41 11.84 -25.03
N ARG A 105 1.42 11.30 -25.73
CA ARG A 105 1.32 9.99 -26.42
C ARG A 105 1.14 8.81 -25.47
N ASP A 106 1.55 8.96 -24.21
CA ASP A 106 1.30 7.99 -23.13
C ASP A 106 -0.08 8.07 -22.50
N GLN A 107 -0.91 9.03 -22.91
CA GLN A 107 -2.32 9.10 -22.52
C GLN A 107 -3.29 8.76 -23.66
N GLU A 108 -2.81 8.53 -24.89
CA GLU A 108 -3.65 8.17 -26.03
C GLU A 108 -3.94 6.67 -26.14
N CYS A 109 -5.13 6.34 -26.64
CA CYS A 109 -5.58 4.97 -26.86
C CYS A 109 -4.59 4.20 -27.73
N LYS A 110 -3.97 3.17 -27.15
CA LYS A 110 -2.95 2.36 -27.83
C LYS A 110 -3.47 1.53 -29.02
N TRP A 111 -4.80 1.52 -29.23
CA TRP A 111 -5.43 0.85 -30.36
C TRP A 111 -5.65 1.80 -31.55
N CYS A 112 -6.21 2.99 -31.32
CA CYS A 112 -6.57 3.91 -32.41
C CYS A 112 -5.67 5.15 -32.50
N ASN A 113 -4.89 5.47 -31.46
CA ASN A 113 -4.06 6.67 -31.33
C ASN A 113 -4.82 7.97 -31.66
N ARG A 114 -6.09 8.07 -31.23
CA ARG A 114 -6.98 9.22 -31.54
C ARG A 114 -7.53 9.91 -30.29
N GLU A 115 -8.00 9.13 -29.33
CA GLU A 115 -8.63 9.63 -28.11
C GLU A 115 -7.85 9.19 -26.88
N GLU A 116 -8.03 9.90 -25.77
CA GLU A 116 -7.40 9.56 -24.49
C GLU A 116 -7.86 8.18 -23.97
N MET A 117 -6.95 7.50 -23.29
CA MET A 117 -7.22 6.24 -22.61
C MET A 117 -8.03 6.49 -21.35
N CYS A 118 -9.26 6.01 -21.36
CA CYS A 118 -10.15 6.15 -20.21
C CYS A 118 -10.68 4.80 -19.72
N VAL A 119 -10.20 3.66 -20.25
CA VAL A 119 -10.76 2.34 -19.93
C VAL A 119 -9.74 1.43 -19.25
N VAL A 120 -10.14 0.88 -18.09
CA VAL A 120 -9.46 -0.19 -17.36
C VAL A 120 -10.00 -1.57 -17.78
N PHE A 121 -9.13 -2.50 -18.17
CA PHE A 121 -9.51 -3.90 -18.49
C PHE A 121 -9.42 -4.82 -17.27
N LEU A 122 -10.47 -5.60 -16.99
CA LEU A 122 -10.47 -6.61 -15.91
C LEU A 122 -10.25 -8.03 -16.45
N PRO A 123 -9.45 -8.87 -15.77
CA PRO A 123 -8.87 -8.66 -14.43
C PRO A 123 -7.48 -7.98 -14.39
N CYS A 124 -6.84 -7.72 -15.54
CA CYS A 124 -5.43 -7.29 -15.60
C CYS A 124 -5.15 -5.85 -15.15
N ARG A 125 -6.18 -5.00 -15.02
CA ARG A 125 -6.16 -3.59 -14.59
C ARG A 125 -5.35 -2.63 -15.48
N HIS A 126 -5.00 -3.00 -16.70
CA HIS A 126 -4.34 -2.08 -17.62
C HIS A 126 -5.31 -1.01 -18.14
N VAL A 127 -4.85 0.24 -18.16
CA VAL A 127 -5.48 1.36 -18.86
C VAL A 127 -4.80 1.50 -20.22
N CYS A 128 -5.51 1.18 -21.30
CA CYS A 128 -4.87 1.07 -22.62
C CYS A 128 -5.75 1.50 -23.81
N CYS A 129 -7.04 1.79 -23.61
CA CYS A 129 -7.97 2.13 -24.69
C CYS A 129 -8.93 3.28 -24.34
N CYS A 130 -9.45 3.94 -25.38
CA CYS A 130 -10.61 4.82 -25.27
C CYS A 130 -11.92 4.02 -25.27
N LYS A 131 -13.02 4.71 -24.96
CA LYS A 131 -14.36 4.11 -24.81
C LYS A 131 -14.89 3.43 -26.06
N GLN A 132 -14.59 3.96 -27.24
CA GLN A 132 -15.07 3.43 -28.52
C GLN A 132 -14.30 2.18 -28.93
N CYS A 133 -12.98 2.15 -28.65
CA CYS A 133 -12.14 1.01 -29.00
C CYS A 133 -12.36 -0.18 -28.05
N GLU A 134 -12.70 0.09 -26.79
CA GLU A 134 -13.01 -0.94 -25.80
C GLU A 134 -14.11 -1.92 -26.26
N LEU A 135 -15.12 -1.43 -26.99
CA LEU A 135 -16.23 -2.24 -27.50
C LEU A 135 -15.81 -3.28 -28.54
N LEU A 136 -14.68 -3.05 -29.23
CA LEU A 136 -14.15 -3.92 -30.29
C LEU A 136 -13.12 -4.94 -29.77
N LEU A 137 -12.77 -4.86 -28.48
CA LEU A 137 -11.68 -5.63 -27.89
C LEU A 137 -12.21 -6.69 -26.93
N GLU A 138 -11.85 -7.94 -27.19
CA GLU A 138 -12.11 -9.08 -26.30
C GLU A 138 -10.90 -9.41 -25.40
N PHE A 139 -9.75 -8.80 -25.65
CA PHE A 139 -8.50 -9.01 -24.92
C PHE A 139 -7.83 -7.67 -24.61
N CYS A 140 -7.06 -7.61 -23.53
CA CYS A 140 -6.24 -6.45 -23.21
C CYS A 140 -5.07 -6.33 -24.21
N PRO A 141 -4.92 -5.20 -24.94
CA PRO A 141 -3.82 -4.99 -25.88
C PRO A 141 -2.42 -5.04 -25.27
N VAL A 142 -2.29 -4.81 -23.95
CA VAL A 142 -0.99 -4.78 -23.26
C VAL A 142 -0.50 -6.17 -22.88
N CYS A 143 -1.38 -6.98 -22.30
CA CYS A 143 -0.99 -8.26 -21.68
C CYS A 143 -1.76 -9.48 -22.21
N GLN A 144 -2.65 -9.28 -23.18
CA GLN A 144 -3.46 -10.31 -23.84
C GLN A 144 -4.39 -11.08 -22.90
N SER A 145 -4.62 -10.59 -21.67
CA SER A 145 -5.64 -11.13 -20.78
C SER A 145 -7.03 -11.00 -21.40
N VAL A 146 -7.85 -12.06 -21.32
CA VAL A 146 -9.26 -12.05 -21.72
C VAL A 146 -10.00 -10.96 -20.93
N LYS A 147 -10.79 -10.15 -21.64
CA LYS A 147 -11.63 -9.11 -21.05
C LYS A 147 -12.86 -9.76 -20.42
N GLN A 148 -12.93 -9.73 -19.09
CA GLN A 148 -14.09 -10.17 -18.33
C GLN A 148 -15.02 -9.01 -17.95
N GLY A 149 -14.53 -7.78 -18.09
CA GLY A 149 -15.25 -6.54 -17.85
C GLY A 149 -14.33 -5.35 -18.07
N CYS A 150 -14.91 -4.15 -18.03
CA CYS A 150 -14.19 -2.88 -18.17
C CYS A 150 -14.75 -1.84 -17.19
N LEU A 151 -13.96 -0.79 -16.93
CA LEU A 151 -14.40 0.39 -16.19
C LEU A 151 -13.88 1.64 -16.89
N GLU A 152 -14.75 2.62 -17.08
CA GLU A 152 -14.37 3.96 -17.52
C GLU A 152 -13.90 4.80 -16.33
N ILE A 153 -12.76 5.47 -16.48
CA ILE A 153 -12.15 6.33 -15.48
C ILE A 153 -12.03 7.76 -16.00
N LEU A 154 -12.19 8.73 -15.10
CA LEU A 154 -11.91 10.14 -15.37
C LEU A 154 -10.47 10.42 -14.97
N LEU A 155 -9.62 10.73 -15.94
CA LEU A 155 -8.26 11.21 -15.69
C LEU A 155 -8.35 12.73 -15.50
N SER A 156 -8.01 13.21 -14.30
CA SER A 156 -8.02 14.63 -13.92
C SER A 156 -6.62 15.19 -13.81
#